data_AF-A0A078FLJ3-F1
#
_entry.id   AF-A0A078FLJ3-F1
#
_cell.length_a   1.000
_cell.length_b   1.000
_cell.length_c   1.000
_cell.angle_alpha   90.00
_cell.angle_beta   90.00
_cell.angle_gamma   90.00
#
_symmetry.space_group_name_H-M   'P 1'
#
loop_
_entity.id
_entity.type
_entity.pdbx_description
1 polymer ?
#
loop_
_entity_poly.entity_id
_entity_poly.type
_entity_poly.pdbx_seq_one_letter_code
_entity_poly.pdbx_strand_id
1 'polypeptide(L)'
;MTETTGHTPFKHCFEDSASGKNIDGSVMEIELPGNGKEVKWRFQGENMVERVSETVICLAFVDGGKKPNESMVIGTHQLQEYLIEFDFSTM
;
A
#
# COMPACT_ATOMS: atom_id res chain seq x y z
N MET A 1 16.89 -9.83 4.24
CA MET A 1 16.11 -9.42 3.06
C MET A 1 17.06 -8.62 2.21
N THR A 2 17.43 -9.18 1.06
CA THR A 2 18.29 -8.53 0.08
C THR A 2 17.39 -7.68 -0.81
N GLU A 3 17.72 -6.40 -1.01
CA GLU A 3 16.97 -5.55 -1.94
C GLU A 3 17.29 -5.96 -3.39
N THR A 4 16.27 -6.08 -4.23
CA THR A 4 16.39 -6.43 -5.66
C THR A 4 15.93 -5.29 -6.55
N THR A 5 16.46 -5.23 -7.76
CA THR A 5 16.19 -4.15 -8.73
C THR A 5 15.57 -4.71 -10.02
N GLY A 6 15.04 -3.83 -10.87
CA GLY A 6 14.46 -4.23 -12.17
C GLY A 6 12.99 -4.65 -12.12
N HIS A 7 12.29 -4.40 -11.00
CA HIS A 7 10.88 -4.77 -10.82
C HIS A 7 9.94 -3.58 -11.08
N THR A 8 10.01 -2.99 -12.27
CA THR A 8 9.10 -1.90 -12.65
C THR A 8 7.63 -2.35 -12.59
N PRO A 9 6.70 -1.54 -12.05
CA PRO A 9 6.84 -0.14 -11.66
C PRO A 9 7.33 0.11 -10.22
N PHE A 10 7.62 -0.94 -9.46
CA PHE A 10 7.97 -0.84 -8.04
C PHE A 10 9.46 -0.54 -7.84
N LYS A 11 9.75 0.30 -6.85
CA LYS A 11 11.11 0.78 -6.57
C LYS A 11 11.83 -0.03 -5.50
N HIS A 12 11.09 -0.55 -4.53
CA HIS A 12 11.63 -1.25 -3.36
C HIS A 12 11.10 -2.67 -3.33
N CYS A 13 11.97 -3.62 -3.63
CA CYS A 13 11.66 -5.03 -3.70
C CYS A 13 12.72 -5.83 -2.97
N PHE A 14 12.32 -6.96 -2.41
CA PHE A 14 13.15 -7.75 -1.52
C PHE A 14 13.04 -9.22 -1.84
N GLU A 15 14.17 -9.92 -1.80
CA GLU A 15 14.19 -11.38 -1.83
C GLU A 15 13.39 -11.92 -0.65
N ASP A 16 12.34 -12.65 -1.01
CA ASP A 16 11.53 -13.43 -0.10
C ASP A 16 12.17 -14.81 0.06
N SER A 17 13.20 -14.88 0.89
CA SER A 17 13.84 -16.14 1.25
C SER A 17 12.87 -16.98 2.10
N ALA A 18 11.88 -17.60 1.47
CA ALA A 18 10.89 -18.48 2.10
C ALA A 18 10.29 -17.89 3.40
N SER A 19 9.66 -16.71 3.35
CA SER A 19 9.20 -16.02 4.57
C SER A 19 8.13 -16.80 5.34
N GLY A 20 8.58 -17.49 6.38
CA GLY A 20 7.87 -17.60 7.66
C GLY A 20 7.82 -16.26 8.41
N LYS A 21 7.73 -15.13 7.71
CA LYS A 21 7.41 -13.82 8.28
C LYS A 21 5.96 -13.52 7.90
N ASN A 22 5.08 -13.51 8.90
CA ASN A 22 3.68 -13.16 8.73
C ASN A 22 3.58 -11.70 8.27
N ILE A 23 3.47 -11.49 6.96
CA ILE A 23 3.11 -10.18 6.36
C ILE A 23 1.79 -9.70 6.99
N ASP A 24 0.92 -10.64 7.38
CA ASP A 24 -0.30 -10.48 8.17
C ASP A 24 -0.14 -9.62 9.44
N GLY A 25 1.07 -9.53 10.03
CA GLY A 25 1.32 -8.67 11.20
C GLY A 25 1.79 -7.25 10.91
N SER A 26 2.11 -6.91 9.66
CA SER A 26 2.61 -5.58 9.29
C SER A 26 1.46 -4.62 9.06
N VAL A 27 1.50 -3.42 9.62
CA VAL A 27 0.44 -2.41 9.48
C VAL A 27 1.06 -1.04 9.19
N MET A 28 0.51 -0.33 8.21
CA MET A 28 0.74 1.11 8.04
C MET A 28 -0.55 1.85 8.35
N GLU A 29 -0.43 2.98 9.03
CA GLU A 29 -1.54 3.85 9.34
C GLU A 29 -1.31 5.18 8.64
N ILE A 30 -2.30 5.64 7.87
CA ILE A 30 -2.35 7.00 7.35
C ILE A 30 -3.35 7.80 8.17
N GLU A 31 -2.97 9.02 8.51
CA GLU A 31 -3.84 9.98 9.18
C GLU A 31 -4.52 10.84 8.12
N LEU A 32 -5.85 10.84 8.14
CA LEU A 32 -6.69 11.57 7.21
C LEU A 32 -7.45 12.66 7.96
N PRO A 33 -7.54 13.87 7.39
CA PRO A 33 -8.40 14.91 7.94
C PRO A 33 -9.86 14.47 7.88
N GLY A 34 -10.54 14.42 9.03
CA GLY A 34 -11.97 14.11 9.14
C GLY A 34 -12.79 15.31 9.62
N ASN A 35 -14.10 15.12 9.76
CA ASN A 35 -15.03 16.17 10.21
C ASN A 35 -14.84 16.47 11.70
N GLY A 36 -13.88 17.36 12.01
CA GLY A 36 -13.58 17.82 13.37
C GLY A 36 -12.59 16.96 14.17
N LYS A 37 -12.04 15.88 13.58
CA LYS A 37 -10.99 15.04 14.17
C LYS A 37 -10.17 14.33 13.09
N GLU A 38 -8.94 13.99 13.41
CA GLU A 38 -8.14 13.09 12.57
C GLU A 38 -8.73 11.68 12.61
N VAL A 39 -8.82 11.06 11.43
CA VAL A 39 -9.25 9.68 11.26
C VAL A 39 -8.06 8.87 10.79
N LYS A 40 -7.81 7.74 11.44
CA LYS A 40 -6.71 6.84 11.11
C LYS A 40 -7.24 5.74 10.18
N TRP A 41 -6.71 5.65 8.96
CA TRP A 41 -6.94 4.51 8.08
C TRP A 41 -5.73 3.58 8.12
N ARG A 42 -5.95 2.35 8.55
CA ARG A 42 -4.94 1.29 8.60
C ARG A 42 -4.98 0.46 7.34
N PHE A 43 -3.83 0.22 6.73
CA PHE A 43 -3.59 -0.78 5.68
C PHE A 43 -2.86 -1.98 6.26
N GLN A 44 -3.35 -3.19 5.99
CA GLN A 44 -2.67 -4.41 6.38
C GLN A 44 -1.47 -4.69 5.48
N GLY A 45 -0.57 -5.55 5.93
CA GLY A 45 0.66 -5.88 5.22
C GLY A 45 0.41 -6.33 3.79
N GLU A 46 -0.65 -7.11 3.60
CA GLU A 46 -1.11 -7.62 2.31
C GLU A 46 -1.50 -6.49 1.33
N ASN A 47 -2.06 -5.39 1.84
CA ASN A 47 -2.42 -4.21 1.04
C ASN A 47 -1.21 -3.33 0.69
N MET A 48 -0.04 -3.59 1.29
CA MET A 48 1.16 -2.77 1.15
C MET A 48 2.27 -3.43 0.36
N VAL A 49 2.14 -4.73 0.07
CA VAL A 49 3.13 -5.47 -0.68
C VAL A 49 2.49 -6.20 -1.85
N GLU A 50 3.27 -6.44 -2.88
CA GLU A 50 2.87 -7.22 -4.05
C GLU A 50 3.94 -8.29 -4.32
N ARG A 51 3.51 -9.54 -4.53
CA ARG A 51 4.41 -10.63 -4.90
C ARG A 51 4.62 -10.63 -6.41
N VAL A 52 5.75 -10.10 -6.86
CA VAL A 52 6.07 -9.99 -8.30
C VAL A 52 6.71 -11.25 -8.89
N SER A 53 7.20 -12.16 -8.03
CA SER A 53 7.67 -13.49 -8.42
C SER A 53 7.61 -14.44 -7.22
N GLU A 54 7.90 -15.73 -7.44
CA GLU A 54 7.91 -16.72 -6.36
C GLU A 54 8.84 -16.31 -5.20
N THR A 55 9.93 -15.60 -5.48
CA THR A 55 10.98 -15.26 -4.51
C THR A 55 11.14 -13.76 -4.27
N VAL A 56 10.24 -12.91 -4.76
CA VAL A 56 10.36 -11.45 -4.61
C VAL A 56 9.03 -10.82 -4.22
N ILE A 57 9.05 -10.03 -3.15
CA ILE A 57 7.97 -9.11 -2.78
C ILE A 57 8.42 -7.67 -3.03
N CYS A 58 7.50 -6.82 -3.43
CA CYS A 58 7.72 -5.38 -3.59
C CYS A 58 6.80 -4.59 -2.68
N LEU A 59 7.24 -3.41 -2.23
CA LEU A 59 6.33 -2.42 -1.68
C LEU A 59 5.36 -1.98 -2.79
N ALA A 60 4.06 -2.06 -2.54
CA ALA A 60 2.98 -1.75 -3.49
C ALA A 60 2.76 -0.23 -3.65
N PHE A 61 3.86 0.54 -3.75
CA PHE A 61 3.88 1.99 -3.91
C PHE A 61 4.68 2.36 -5.15
N VAL A 62 4.18 3.35 -5.88
CA VAL A 62 4.80 3.86 -7.11
C VAL A 62 5.09 5.35 -6.94
N ASP A 63 6.26 5.78 -7.40
CA ASP A 63 6.66 7.19 -7.42
C ASP A 63 5.83 7.95 -8.48
N GLY A 64 5.00 8.90 -8.04
CA GLY A 64 4.17 9.74 -8.91
C GLY A 64 4.94 10.76 -9.74
N GLY A 65 6.26 10.85 -9.57
CA GLY A 65 7.12 11.79 -10.26
C GLY A 65 7.14 13.19 -9.63
N LYS A 66 7.78 14.15 -10.31
CA LYS A 66 8.07 15.47 -9.72
C LYS A 66 6.86 16.39 -9.57
N LYS A 67 5.80 16.16 -10.33
CA LYS A 67 4.60 17.02 -10.39
C LYS A 67 3.35 16.14 -10.54
N PRO A 68 2.99 15.35 -9.51
CA PRO A 68 1.78 14.55 -9.56
C PRO A 68 0.56 15.48 -9.49
N ASN A 69 -0.55 15.09 -10.13
CA ASN A 69 -1.80 15.84 -10.04
C ASN A 69 -2.34 15.84 -8.60
N GLU A 70 -2.22 14.70 -7.92
CA GLU A 70 -2.61 14.50 -6.53
C GLU A 70 -1.39 14.14 -5.68
N SER A 71 -1.31 14.64 -4.45
CA SER A 71 -0.20 14.33 -3.53
C SER A 71 -0.13 12.84 -3.17
N MET A 72 -1.28 12.16 -3.17
CA MET A 72 -1.40 10.73 -2.88
C MET A 72 -2.63 10.18 -3.61
N VAL A 73 -2.49 8.98 -4.19
CA VAL A 73 -3.61 8.23 -4.77
C VAL A 73 -3.64 6.86 -4.10
N ILE A 74 -4.76 6.54 -3.47
CA ILE A 74 -4.99 5.21 -2.90
C ILE A 74 -5.49 4.31 -4.03
N GLY A 75 -4.66 3.35 -4.44
CA GLY A 75 -4.96 2.43 -5.54
C GLY A 75 -5.86 1.27 -5.11
N THR A 76 -6.38 0.53 -6.08
CA THR A 76 -7.28 -0.61 -5.81
C THR A 76 -6.65 -1.70 -4.95
N HIS A 77 -5.34 -1.92 -5.06
CA HIS A 77 -4.59 -2.88 -4.22
C HIS A 77 -4.72 -2.55 -2.73
N GLN A 78 -4.60 -1.27 -2.39
CA GLN A 78 -4.75 -0.80 -1.02
C GLN A 78 -6.20 -0.94 -0.51
N LEU A 79 -7.18 -1.01 -1.42
CA LEU A 79 -8.61 -1.10 -1.09
C LEU A 79 -9.13 -2.55 -1.02
N GLN A 80 -8.31 -3.54 -1.37
CA GLN A 80 -8.69 -4.95 -1.27
C GLN A 80 -9.03 -5.31 0.18
N GLU A 81 -10.05 -6.14 0.36
CA GLU A 81 -10.55 -6.56 1.68
C GLU A 81 -11.08 -5.42 2.58
N TYR A 82 -11.31 -4.22 2.03
CA TYR A 82 -12.04 -3.13 2.70
C TYR A 82 -13.44 -2.96 2.14
N LEU A 83 -14.43 -2.86 3.02
CA LEU A 83 -15.73 -2.30 2.67
C LEU A 83 -15.62 -0.77 2.66
N ILE A 84 -15.88 -0.16 1.52
CA ILE A 84 -15.83 1.30 1.33
C ILE A 84 -17.21 1.76 0.89
N GLU A 85 -17.82 2.64 1.68
CA GLU A 85 -19.10 3.24 1.39
C GLU A 85 -18.92 4.66 0.83
N PHE A 86 -19.59 4.93 -0.29
CA PHE A 86 -19.66 6.26 -0.87
C PHE A 86 -21.08 6.79 -0.67
N ASP A 87 -21.29 7.57 0.39
CA ASP A 87 -22.57 8.23 0.67
C ASP A 87 -22.60 9.63 0.03
N PHE A 88 -23.52 9.80 -0.92
CA PHE A 88 -23.76 11.06 -1.63
C PHE A 88 -24.94 11.86 -1.06
N SER A 89 -25.64 11.36 -0.04
CA SER A 89 -26.85 12.00 0.51
C SER A 89 -26.60 13.32 1.24
N THR A 90 -25.32 13.64 1.47
CA THR A 90 -24.87 14.87 2.15
C THR A 90 -24.26 15.91 1.20
N MET A 91 -24.37 15.69 -0.12
CA MET A 91 -23.98 16.66 -1.15
C MET A 91 -25.07 17.70 -1.44
#